data_AF-A0A2M7CDD8-F1
#
_entry.id   AF-A0A2M7CDD8-F1
#
_cell.length_a   1.000
_cell.length_b   1.000
_cell.length_c   1.000
_cell.angle_alpha   90.00
_cell.angle_beta   90.00
_cell.angle_gamma   90.00
#
_symmetry.space_group_name_H-M   'P 1'
#
loop_
_entity.id
_entity.type
_entity.pdbx_description
1 polymer ?
#
loop_
_entity_poly.entity_id
_entity_poly.type
_entity_poly.pdbx_seq_one_letter_code
_entity_poly.pdbx_strand_id
1 'polypeptide(L)'
;MKELVGRIVRTLVNSPEEVEIKEIEVGPKTRILEIKVSKQDVRKVLRNIAALKRIVSAAGKGKTYYTIDVVSENGWGSKRWSSKGKIRRLFEDRNYGFIEAEDGKTIYFHASSLEGVGIRSLSLYQPVYFEVVEGPKSLRVVRVVPMTE
;
A
#
# COMPACT_ATOMS: atom_id res chain seq x y z
N MET A 1 -8.97 -1.24 14.21
CA MET A 1 -7.54 -0.98 13.88
C MET A 1 -7.19 0.50 13.97
N LYS A 2 -7.95 1.36 13.25
CA LYS A 2 -7.80 2.82 13.23
C LYS A 2 -7.55 3.47 14.60
N GLU A 3 -8.35 3.14 15.62
CA GLU A 3 -8.19 3.68 16.98
C GLU A 3 -6.84 3.35 17.62
N LEU A 4 -6.40 2.09 17.52
CA LEU A 4 -5.11 1.65 18.07
C LEU A 4 -3.95 2.40 17.41
N VAL A 5 -3.96 2.43 16.07
CA VAL A 5 -2.93 3.13 15.29
C VAL A 5 -2.95 4.63 15.60
N GLY A 6 -4.14 5.22 15.71
CA GLY A 6 -4.32 6.63 16.09
C GLY A 6 -3.73 6.95 17.45
N ARG A 7 -3.95 6.09 18.45
CA ARG A 7 -3.33 6.25 19.78
C ARG A 7 -1.80 6.19 19.69
N ILE A 8 -1.25 5.21 18.98
CA ILE A 8 0.22 5.07 18.85
C ILE A 8 0.80 6.26 18.09
N VAL A 9 0.22 6.67 16.97
CA VAL A 9 0.75 7.78 16.17
C VAL A 9 0.74 9.08 16.96
N ARG A 10 -0.33 9.34 17.73
CA ARG A 10 -0.43 10.54 18.58
C ARG A 10 0.65 10.60 19.66
N THR A 11 1.21 9.47 20.11
CA THR A 11 2.34 9.49 21.04
C THR A 11 3.70 9.70 20.38
N LEU A 12 3.78 9.61 19.04
CA LEU A 12 5.03 9.74 18.28
C LEU A 12 5.27 11.17 17.73
N VAL A 13 4.24 12.01 17.72
CA VAL A 13 4.23 13.32 17.06
C VAL A 13 4.21 14.46 18.09
N ASN A 14 4.58 15.67 17.67
CA ASN A 14 4.48 16.86 18.52
C ASN A 14 3.09 17.50 18.47
N SER A 15 2.37 17.37 17.36
CA SER A 15 1.02 17.91 17.14
C SER A 15 -0.02 16.78 17.08
N PRO A 16 -0.38 16.13 18.21
CA PRO A 16 -1.31 14.98 18.22
C PRO A 16 -2.74 15.32 17.76
N GLU A 17 -3.17 16.56 17.92
CA GLU A 17 -4.45 17.10 17.46
C GLU A 17 -4.56 17.17 15.93
N GLU A 18 -3.44 17.28 15.22
CA GLU A 18 -3.38 17.29 13.76
C GLU A 18 -3.37 15.87 13.15
N VAL A 19 -3.39 14.82 13.98
CA VAL A 19 -3.40 13.43 13.50
C VAL A 19 -4.80 13.04 13.07
N GLU A 20 -4.99 12.93 11.76
CA GLU A 20 -6.18 12.35 11.14
C GLU A 20 -5.85 10.99 10.51
N ILE A 21 -6.77 10.03 10.62
CA ILE A 21 -6.64 8.74 9.96
C ILE A 21 -7.91 8.46 9.15
N LYS A 22 -7.77 8.05 7.88
CA LYS A 22 -8.87 7.40 7.14
C LYS A 22 -8.51 5.98 6.77
N GLU A 23 -9.54 5.15 6.75
CA GLU A 23 -9.46 3.76 6.32
C GLU A 23 -10.06 3.67 4.92
N ILE A 24 -9.27 3.21 3.97
CA ILE A 24 -9.65 3.11 2.55
C ILE A 24 -9.74 1.63 2.18
N GLU A 25 -10.84 1.24 1.56
CA GLU A 25 -10.97 -0.04 0.88
C GLU A 25 -10.29 0.04 -0.47
N VAL A 26 -9.29 -0.80 -0.69
CA VAL A 26 -8.57 -0.85 -1.96
C VAL A 26 -8.66 -2.21 -2.64
N GLY A 27 -9.03 -3.24 -1.89
CA GLY A 27 -9.18 -4.61 -2.37
C GLY A 27 -10.09 -5.41 -1.45
N PRO A 28 -10.53 -6.60 -1.87
CA PRO A 28 -11.56 -7.39 -1.17
C PRO A 28 -11.18 -7.75 0.28
N LYS A 29 -9.87 -7.83 0.55
CA LYS A 29 -9.33 -8.07 1.90
C LYS A 29 -8.31 -7.02 2.30
N THR A 30 -8.09 -5.96 1.52
CA THR A 30 -7.00 -5.01 1.74
C THR A 30 -7.56 -3.64 2.12
N ARG A 31 -7.19 -3.18 3.32
CA ARG A 31 -7.52 -1.87 3.87
C ARG A 31 -6.24 -1.05 4.02
N ILE A 32 -6.29 0.22 3.68
CA ILE A 32 -5.19 1.16 3.90
C ILE A 32 -5.59 2.14 4.98
N LEU A 33 -4.74 2.31 5.98
CA LEU A 33 -4.83 3.39 6.94
C LEU A 33 -3.98 4.55 6.43
N GLU A 34 -4.61 5.54 5.82
CA GLU A 34 -3.96 6.80 5.49
C GLU A 34 -3.87 7.67 6.74
N ILE A 35 -2.65 8.04 7.11
CA ILE A 35 -2.35 8.82 8.31
C ILE A 35 -1.85 10.18 7.85
N LYS A 36 -2.64 11.22 8.12
CA LYS A 36 -2.26 12.60 7.95
C LYS A 36 -1.69 13.14 9.26
N VAL A 37 -0.54 13.78 9.16
CA VAL A 37 0.12 14.45 10.29
C VAL A 37 0.69 15.80 9.84
N SER A 38 1.03 16.64 10.82
CA SER A 38 1.73 17.90 10.60
C SER A 38 3.04 17.68 9.82
N LYS A 39 3.43 18.63 8.96
CA LYS A 39 4.65 18.52 8.12
C LYS A 39 5.92 18.24 8.94
N GLN A 40 5.99 18.84 10.12
CA GLN A 40 7.11 18.70 11.07
C GLN A 40 7.21 17.30 11.68
N ASP A 41 6.09 16.57 11.76
CA ASP A 41 6.02 15.24 12.38
C ASP A 41 6.12 14.07 11.40
N VAL A 42 5.98 14.31 10.09
CA VAL A 42 6.08 13.29 9.04
C VAL A 42 7.30 12.38 9.23
N ARG A 43 8.49 12.96 9.45
CA ARG A 43 9.73 12.18 9.62
C ARG A 43 9.72 11.27 10.86
N LYS A 44 9.03 11.67 11.93
CA LYS A 44 8.91 10.87 13.16
C LYS A 44 8.03 9.65 12.95
N VAL A 45 6.93 9.82 12.22
CA VAL A 45 6.04 8.71 11.85
C VAL A 45 6.74 7.77 10.88
N LEU A 46 7.41 8.31 9.84
CA LEU A 46 8.15 7.51 8.86
C LEU A 46 9.24 6.65 9.51
N ARG A 47 9.95 7.15 10.54
CA ARG A 47 10.95 6.37 11.28
C ARG A 47 10.37 5.10 11.92
N ASN A 48 9.09 5.12 12.28
CA ASN A 48 8.39 4.02 12.95
C ASN A 48 7.48 3.20 12.01
N ILE A 49 7.43 3.54 10.71
CA ILE A 49 6.45 2.97 9.78
C ILE A 49 6.54 1.45 9.66
N ALA A 50 7.75 0.90 9.68
CA ALA A 50 7.96 -0.54 9.59
C ALA A 50 7.40 -1.28 10.80
N ALA A 51 7.57 -0.72 12.01
CA ALA A 51 7.00 -1.29 13.23
C ALA A 51 5.46 -1.19 13.22
N LEU A 52 4.92 -0.04 12.82
CA LEU A 52 3.48 0.17 12.71
C LEU A 52 2.86 -0.80 11.69
N LYS A 53 3.47 -0.97 10.50
CA LYS A 53 3.02 -1.95 9.49
C LYS A 53 3.00 -3.37 10.03
N ARG A 54 4.01 -3.77 10.82
CA ARG A 54 4.06 -5.11 11.45
C ARG A 54 2.93 -5.31 12.45
N ILE A 55 2.68 -4.33 13.32
CA ILE A 55 1.58 -4.38 14.31
C ILE A 55 0.24 -4.54 13.61
N VAL A 56 0.01 -3.71 12.60
CA VAL A 56 -1.25 -3.62 11.90
C VAL A 56 -1.52 -4.86 11.02
N SER A 57 -0.47 -5.40 10.38
CA SER A 57 -0.54 -6.66 9.66
C SER A 57 -0.83 -7.84 10.61
N ALA A 58 -0.19 -7.91 11.77
CA ALA A 58 -0.38 -8.98 12.75
C ALA A 58 -1.75 -8.92 13.45
N ALA A 59 -2.29 -7.73 13.68
CA ALA A 59 -3.59 -7.55 14.34
C ALA A 59 -4.79 -7.75 13.40
N GLY A 60 -4.56 -7.91 12.08
CA GLY A 60 -5.58 -8.41 11.16
C GLY A 60 -5.94 -9.86 11.49
N LYS A 61 -7.22 -10.16 11.77
CA LYS A 61 -7.72 -11.52 12.11
C LYS A 61 -7.71 -12.51 10.93
N GLY A 62 -6.65 -12.53 10.12
CA GLY A 62 -6.49 -13.40 8.94
C GLY A 62 -7.43 -13.12 7.76
N LYS A 63 -8.45 -12.26 7.93
CA LYS A 63 -9.42 -11.92 6.88
C LYS A 63 -9.20 -10.57 6.22
N THR A 64 -8.50 -9.66 6.89
CA THR A 64 -8.29 -8.28 6.41
C THR A 64 -6.85 -7.88 6.64
N TYR A 65 -6.14 -7.63 5.55
CA TYR A 65 -4.79 -7.09 5.53
C TYR A 65 -4.86 -5.57 5.64
N TYR A 66 -4.19 -5.04 6.64
CA TYR A 66 -4.06 -3.61 6.83
C TYR A 66 -2.63 -3.18 6.51
N THR A 67 -2.48 -2.10 5.75
CA THR A 67 -1.22 -1.39 5.57
C THR A 67 -1.38 0.08 5.93
N ILE A 68 -0.27 0.79 6.07
CA ILE A 68 -0.24 2.19 6.48
C ILE A 68 0.47 3.00 5.41
N ASP A 69 -0.14 4.13 5.06
CA ASP A 69 0.46 5.15 4.23
C ASP A 69 0.39 6.51 4.93
N VAL A 70 1.52 7.21 4.97
CA VAL A 70 1.66 8.50 5.66
C VAL A 70 1.57 9.61 4.63
N VAL A 71 0.68 10.58 4.87
CA VAL A 71 0.44 11.75 4.01
C VAL A 71 0.76 13.04 4.78
N SER A 72 1.27 14.06 4.07
CA SER A 72 1.54 15.40 4.62
C SER A 72 0.37 16.35 4.35
N GLU A 73 0.30 17.49 5.05
CA GLU A 73 -0.73 18.55 4.92
C GLU A 73 -1.23 18.85 3.49
N ASN A 74 -0.39 18.77 2.45
CA ASN A 74 -0.77 18.97 1.04
C ASN A 74 -1.32 17.70 0.34
N GLY A 75 -1.80 16.71 1.08
CA GLY A 75 -2.20 15.42 0.53
C GLY A 75 -3.40 14.78 1.22
N TRP A 76 -4.59 15.04 0.69
CA TRP A 76 -5.62 14.02 0.45
C TRP A 76 -5.67 13.79 -1.07
N GLY A 77 -4.58 13.26 -1.62
CA GLY A 77 -4.34 13.26 -3.07
C GLY A 77 -2.91 12.97 -3.49
N SER A 78 -2.04 12.51 -2.57
CA SER A 78 -0.73 12.00 -2.94
C SER A 78 -0.90 10.68 -3.68
N LYS A 79 -1.00 10.78 -5.00
CA LYS A 79 -0.52 9.93 -6.11
C LYS A 79 0.37 8.71 -5.74
N ARG A 80 0.02 7.90 -4.73
CA ARG A 80 0.80 6.73 -4.29
C ARG A 80 0.21 5.41 -4.81
N TRP A 81 -1.03 5.47 -5.30
CA TRP A 81 -1.77 4.39 -5.97
C TRP A 81 -2.19 4.80 -7.38
N SER A 82 -1.50 5.78 -7.97
CA SER A 82 -1.98 6.45 -9.18
C SER A 82 -1.92 5.60 -10.44
N SER A 83 -1.14 4.52 -10.42
CA SER A 83 -1.01 3.65 -11.58
C SER A 83 -1.98 2.49 -11.44
N LYS A 84 -2.93 2.45 -12.37
CA LYS A 84 -3.89 1.37 -12.54
C LYS A 84 -3.45 0.50 -13.71
N GLY A 85 -3.84 -0.76 -13.65
CA GLY A 85 -3.62 -1.71 -14.72
C GLY A 85 -4.35 -3.00 -14.44
N LYS A 86 -4.04 -4.02 -15.24
CA LYS A 86 -4.59 -5.37 -15.09
C LYS A 86 -3.50 -6.42 -15.15
N ILE A 87 -3.69 -7.53 -14.45
CA ILE A 87 -2.77 -8.66 -14.55
C ILE A 87 -2.81 -9.25 -15.96
N ARG A 88 -1.68 -9.24 -16.67
CA ARG A 88 -1.61 -9.74 -18.05
C ARG A 88 -1.05 -11.16 -18.14
N ARG A 89 -0.09 -11.49 -17.27
CA ARG A 89 0.55 -12.81 -17.18
C ARG A 89 0.94 -13.12 -15.75
N LEU A 90 0.81 -14.38 -15.34
CA LEU A 90 1.22 -14.90 -14.03
C LEU A 90 2.08 -16.15 -14.22
N PHE A 91 3.14 -16.25 -13.42
CA PHE A 91 4.00 -17.41 -13.32
C PHE A 91 4.11 -17.78 -11.84
N GLU A 92 3.05 -18.41 -11.33
CA GLU A 92 2.87 -18.70 -9.89
C GLU A 92 4.05 -19.49 -9.30
N ASP A 93 4.50 -20.53 -10.00
CA ASP A 93 5.63 -21.37 -9.55
C ASP A 93 6.96 -20.61 -9.49
N ARG A 94 7.06 -19.48 -10.21
CA ARG A 94 8.25 -18.63 -10.24
C ARG A 94 8.06 -17.32 -9.47
N ASN A 95 6.92 -17.14 -8.78
CA ASN A 95 6.62 -15.97 -7.96
C ASN A 95 6.75 -14.62 -8.70
N TYR A 96 6.37 -14.54 -9.98
CA TYR A 96 6.33 -13.26 -10.69
C TYR A 96 5.20 -13.17 -11.72
N GLY A 97 4.93 -11.95 -12.17
CA GLY A 97 3.94 -11.70 -13.21
C GLY A 97 4.20 -10.40 -13.96
N PHE A 98 3.23 -10.04 -14.80
CA PHE A 98 3.25 -8.80 -15.57
C PHE A 98 1.90 -8.09 -15.48
N ILE A 99 1.94 -6.78 -15.29
CA ILE A 99 0.80 -5.87 -15.31
C ILE A 99 0.79 -5.15 -16.67
N GLU A 100 -0.36 -5.09 -17.31
CA GLU A 100 -0.62 -4.17 -18.42
C GLU A 100 -1.18 -2.89 -17.80
N ALA A 101 -0.38 -1.82 -17.86
CA ALA A 101 -0.76 -0.50 -17.36
C ALA A 101 -1.76 0.19 -18.30
N GLU A 102 -2.48 1.19 -17.80
CA GLU A 102 -3.44 1.97 -18.62
C GLU A 102 -2.79 2.67 -19.81
N ASP A 103 -1.49 2.99 -19.74
CA ASP A 103 -0.72 3.57 -20.85
C ASP A 103 -0.24 2.53 -21.89
N GLY A 104 -0.67 1.28 -21.76
CA GLY A 104 -0.33 0.15 -22.64
C GLY A 104 1.02 -0.50 -22.34
N LYS A 105 1.81 0.00 -21.38
CA LYS A 105 3.09 -0.61 -21.03
C LYS A 105 2.89 -1.90 -20.25
N THR A 106 3.74 -2.89 -20.55
CA THR A 106 3.82 -4.12 -19.76
C THR A 106 4.91 -4.00 -18.70
N ILE A 107 4.54 -4.11 -17.44
CA ILE A 107 5.42 -3.88 -16.29
C ILE A 107 5.58 -5.18 -15.51
N TYR A 108 6.83 -5.55 -15.21
CA TYR A 108 7.17 -6.72 -14.40
C TYR A 108 6.93 -6.45 -12.91
N PHE A 109 6.39 -7.44 -12.20
CA PHE A 109 6.35 -7.45 -10.73
C PHE A 109 6.75 -8.83 -10.17
N HIS A 110 7.33 -8.83 -8.97
CA HIS A 110 7.62 -10.04 -8.20
C HIS A 110 6.59 -10.21 -7.08
N ALA A 111 6.30 -11.43 -6.64
CA ALA A 111 5.29 -11.70 -5.61
C ALA A 111 5.57 -10.92 -4.29
N SER A 112 6.83 -10.58 -4.01
CA SER A 112 7.19 -9.77 -2.84
C SER A 112 6.67 -8.32 -2.88
N SER A 113 6.20 -7.82 -4.02
CA SER A 113 5.55 -6.51 -4.11
C SER A 113 4.04 -6.58 -3.86
N LEU A 114 3.46 -7.77 -3.69
CA LEU A 114 2.03 -7.94 -3.41
C LEU A 114 1.73 -7.60 -1.95
N GLU A 115 0.66 -6.83 -1.74
CA GLU A 115 0.20 -6.42 -0.42
C GLU A 115 -1.10 -7.15 -0.07
N GLY A 116 -1.06 -7.95 1.01
CA GLY A 116 -2.24 -8.61 1.56
C GLY A 116 -2.78 -9.79 0.75
N VAL A 117 -2.11 -10.16 -0.34
CA VAL A 117 -2.48 -11.28 -1.21
C VAL A 117 -1.23 -12.05 -1.66
N GLY A 118 -1.41 -13.35 -1.94
CA GLY A 118 -0.36 -14.17 -2.56
C GLY A 118 -0.52 -14.22 -4.07
N ILE A 119 0.55 -14.55 -4.80
CA ILE A 119 0.50 -14.62 -6.27
C ILE A 119 -0.56 -15.62 -6.79
N ARG A 120 -0.75 -16.73 -6.08
CA ARG A 120 -1.76 -17.77 -6.39
C ARG A 120 -3.21 -17.32 -6.19
N SER A 121 -3.43 -16.17 -5.56
CA SER A 121 -4.76 -15.58 -5.39
C SER A 121 -5.07 -14.49 -6.43
N LEU A 122 -4.16 -14.24 -7.36
CA LEU A 122 -4.38 -13.34 -8.48
C LEU A 122 -4.98 -14.07 -9.67
N SER A 123 -5.80 -13.38 -10.43
CA SER A 123 -6.38 -13.88 -11.68
C SER A 123 -5.89 -13.08 -12.88
N LEU A 124 -5.87 -13.70 -14.06
CA LEU A 124 -5.67 -12.97 -15.32
C LEU A 124 -6.74 -11.90 -15.50
N TYR A 125 -6.34 -10.76 -16.05
CA TYR A 125 -7.15 -9.56 -16.27
C TYR A 125 -7.68 -8.88 -15.01
N GLN A 126 -7.29 -9.36 -13.82
CA GLN A 126 -7.70 -8.73 -12.57
C GLN A 126 -7.19 -7.29 -12.47
N PRO A 127 -8.05 -6.31 -12.17
CA PRO A 127 -7.65 -4.92 -11.99
C PRO A 127 -6.78 -4.75 -10.74
N VAL A 128 -5.73 -3.95 -10.86
CA VAL A 128 -4.77 -3.70 -9.78
C VAL A 128 -4.38 -2.23 -9.71
N TYR A 129 -4.15 -1.76 -8.49
CA TYR A 129 -3.32 -0.60 -8.22
C TYR A 129 -1.86 -1.03 -8.08
N PHE A 130 -0.93 -0.24 -8.59
CA PHE A 130 0.49 -0.49 -8.40
C PHE A 130 1.30 0.80 -8.25
N GLU A 131 2.48 0.67 -7.63
CA GLU A 131 3.45 1.74 -7.44
C GLU A 131 4.78 1.31 -8.09
N VAL A 132 5.33 2.17 -8.94
CA VAL A 132 6.65 2.01 -9.53
C VAL A 132 7.61 3.05 -8.96
N VAL A 133 8.86 2.64 -8.76
CA VAL A 133 9.98 3.55 -8.47
C VAL A 133 11.06 3.35 -9.53
N GLU A 134 11.87 4.38 -9.77
CA GLU A 134 13.07 4.23 -10.57
C GLU A 134 14.09 3.39 -9.80
N GLY A 135 14.45 2.24 -10.38
CA GLY A 135 15.55 1.42 -9.90
C GLY A 135 16.84 1.68 -10.72
N PRO A 136 17.98 1.13 -10.29
CA PRO A 136 19.27 1.37 -10.96
C PRO A 136 19.35 0.96 -12.44
N LYS A 137 18.43 0.08 -12.89
CA LYS A 137 18.42 -0.48 -14.25
C LYS A 137 17.09 -0.31 -14.99
N SER A 138 15.97 -0.26 -14.27
CA SER A 138 14.62 -0.17 -14.84
C SER A 138 13.64 0.33 -13.79
N LEU A 139 12.42 0.67 -14.20
CA LEU A 139 11.30 0.81 -13.28
C LEU A 139 11.12 -0.48 -12.49
N ARG A 140 10.95 -0.34 -11.17
CA ARG A 140 10.70 -1.43 -10.25
C ARG A 140 9.34 -1.24 -9.62
N VAL A 141 8.48 -2.25 -9.75
CA VAL A 141 7.23 -2.30 -8.99
C VAL A 141 7.57 -2.57 -7.52
N VAL A 142 7.14 -1.68 -6.64
CA VAL A 142 7.35 -1.80 -5.19
C VAL A 142 6.09 -2.17 -4.44
N ARG A 143 4.92 -1.98 -5.07
CA ARG A 143 3.63 -2.29 -4.49
C ARG A 143 2.64 -2.70 -5.56
N VAL A 144 1.85 -3.73 -5.27
CA VAL A 144 0.71 -4.20 -6.08
C VAL A 144 -0.43 -4.56 -5.12
N VAL A 145 -1.61 -4.02 -5.39
CA VAL A 145 -2.85 -4.28 -4.64
C VAL A 145 -3.97 -4.60 -5.62
N PRO A 146 -4.66 -5.74 -5.49
CA PRO A 146 -5.85 -6.01 -6.29
C PRO A 146 -6.99 -5.05 -5.95
N MET A 147 -7.64 -4.51 -6.98
CA MET A 147 -8.80 -3.63 -6.83
C MET A 147 -10.03 -4.44 -6.39
N THR A 148 -10.90 -3.82 -5.59
CA THR A 148 -12.28 -4.31 -5.46
C THR A 148 -13.00 -4.16 -6.79
N GLU A 149 -13.82 -5.14 -7.15
CA GLU A 149 -14.85 -4.99 -8.18
C GLU A 149 -15.91 -3.97 -7.77
#